data_AF-A0A951K2F7-F1
#
_entry.id   AF-A0A951K2F7-F1
#
_cell.length_a   1.000
_cell.length_b   1.000
_cell.length_c   1.000
_cell.angle_alpha   90.00
_cell.angle_beta   90.00
_cell.angle_gamma   90.00
#
_symmetry.space_group_name_H-M   'P 1'
#
loop_
_entity.id
_entity.type
_entity.pdbx_description
1 polymer ?
#
loop_
_entity_poly.entity_id
_entity_poly.type
_entity_poly.pdbx_seq_one_letter_code
_entity_poly.pdbx_strand_id
1 'polypeptide(L)'
;LASRSEDPVQLERSADEAERAGDLALAVRLRFRAGLVRLDRAGALRLRPSLTTGAVTRAVPSETLVRLATDFDEIAYGGRPAAPGDVAASRTGWPRVLAEARR
;
A
#
# COMPACT_ATOMS: atom_id res chain seq x y z
N LEU A 1 -10.08 -3.33 1.95
CA LEU A 1 -8.66 -2.93 1.98
C LEU A 1 -7.81 -3.77 1.03
N ALA A 2 -7.77 -5.11 1.09
CA ALA A 2 -7.27 -6.01 0.03
C ALA A 2 -7.78 -7.44 0.34
N SER A 3 -7.73 -8.36 -0.61
CA SER A 3 -7.96 -9.80 -0.39
C SER A 3 -6.65 -10.58 -0.45
N ARG A 4 -6.57 -11.65 0.36
CA ARG A 4 -5.41 -12.56 0.40
C ARG A 4 -5.18 -13.28 -0.93
N SER A 5 -6.26 -13.49 -1.69
CA SER A 5 -6.23 -14.17 -2.98
C SER A 5 -5.68 -13.31 -4.12
N GLU A 6 -5.45 -12.02 -3.88
CA GLU A 6 -4.91 -11.14 -4.92
C GLU A 6 -3.44 -11.45 -5.20
N ASP A 7 -3.02 -11.18 -6.44
CA ASP A 7 -1.62 -11.26 -6.83
C ASP A 7 -0.97 -9.86 -6.72
N PRO A 8 -0.01 -9.65 -5.81
CA PRO A 8 0.68 -8.38 -5.66
C PRO A 8 1.50 -7.99 -6.88
N VAL A 9 1.86 -8.93 -7.76
CA VAL A 9 2.54 -8.62 -9.03
C VAL A 9 1.55 -8.03 -10.04
N GLN A 10 0.33 -8.59 -10.14
CA GLN A 10 -0.71 -8.01 -10.98
C GLN A 10 -1.16 -6.64 -10.46
N LEU A 11 -1.31 -6.50 -9.14
CA LEU A 11 -1.66 -5.21 -8.54
C LEU A 11 -0.63 -4.12 -8.86
N GLU A 12 0.67 -4.43 -8.81
CA GLU A 12 1.72 -3.48 -9.21
C GLU A 12 1.66 -3.14 -10.69
N ARG A 13 1.46 -4.13 -11.56
CA ARG A 13 1.32 -3.89 -13.00
C ARG A 13 0.13 -2.98 -13.30
N SER A 14 -1.02 -3.24 -12.68
CA SER A 14 -2.19 -2.38 -12.81
C SER A 14 -1.93 -0.99 -12.22
N ALA A 15 -1.10 -0.87 -11.19
CA ALA A 15 -0.71 0.43 -10.64
C ALA A 15 0.18 1.22 -11.61
N ASP A 16 1.08 0.55 -12.33
CA ASP A 16 1.89 1.15 -13.38
C ASP A 16 1.05 1.58 -14.59
N GLU A 17 -0.01 0.83 -14.90
CA GLU A 17 -0.99 1.20 -15.93
C GLU A 17 -1.80 2.44 -15.51
N ALA A 18 -2.31 2.46 -14.27
CA ALA A 18 -3.04 3.59 -13.72
C ALA A 18 -2.19 4.86 -13.69
N GLU A 19 -0.93 4.76 -13.27
CA GLU A 19 0.02 5.87 -13.28
C GLU A 19 0.24 6.43 -14.70
N ARG A 20 0.44 5.56 -15.70
CA ARG A 20 0.58 5.97 -17.10
C ARG A 20 -0.67 6.60 -17.68
N ALA A 21 -1.85 6.19 -17.21
CA ALA A 21 -3.13 6.78 -17.58
C ALA A 21 -3.44 8.10 -16.84
N GLY A 22 -2.58 8.51 -15.89
CA GLY A 22 -2.79 9.71 -15.07
C GLY A 22 -3.73 9.50 -13.87
N ASP A 23 -4.21 8.27 -13.63
CA ASP A 23 -5.00 7.94 -12.44
C ASP A 23 -4.08 7.63 -11.25
N LEU A 24 -3.51 8.70 -10.69
CA LEU A 24 -2.55 8.62 -9.59
C LEU A 24 -3.19 8.07 -8.31
N ALA A 25 -4.48 8.35 -8.08
CA ALA A 25 -5.19 7.86 -6.91
C ALA A 25 -5.35 6.33 -6.97
N LEU A 26 -5.76 5.79 -8.12
CA LEU A 26 -5.82 4.35 -8.33
C LEU A 26 -4.42 3.71 -8.23
N ALA A 27 -3.40 4.36 -8.80
CA ALA A 27 -2.01 3.89 -8.75
C ALA A 27 -1.49 3.74 -7.29
N VAL A 28 -1.77 4.71 -6.41
CA VAL A 28 -1.45 4.62 -4.98
C VAL A 28 -2.24 3.50 -4.32
N ARG A 29 -3.55 3.40 -4.56
CA ARG A 29 -4.42 2.38 -3.95
C ARG A 29 -3.99 0.96 -4.30
N LEU A 30 -3.66 0.71 -5.57
CA LEU A 30 -3.21 -0.60 -6.04
C LEU A 30 -1.86 -0.99 -5.42
N ARG A 31 -0.90 -0.06 -5.34
CA ARG A 31 0.39 -0.31 -4.66
C ARG A 31 0.20 -0.57 -3.18
N PHE A 32 -0.71 0.16 -2.53
CA PHE A 32 -1.04 -0.08 -1.12
C PHE A 32 -1.56 -1.52 -0.91
N ARG A 33 -2.52 -1.95 -1.74
CA ARG A 33 -3.03 -3.34 -1.74
C ARG A 33 -1.92 -4.36 -1.95
N ALA A 34 -1.05 -4.15 -2.94
CA ALA A 34 0.06 -5.04 -3.24
C ALA A 34 1.00 -5.19 -2.05
N GLY A 35 1.31 -4.08 -1.37
CA GLY A 35 2.10 -4.05 -0.15
C GLY A 35 1.49 -4.87 0.99
N LEU A 36 0.20 -4.69 1.25
CA LEU A 36 -0.51 -5.48 2.27
C LEU A 36 -0.49 -6.98 2.00
N VAL A 37 -0.70 -7.39 0.74
CA VAL A 37 -0.65 -8.80 0.33
C VAL A 37 0.77 -9.36 0.51
N ARG A 38 1.82 -8.59 0.21
CA ARG A 38 3.21 -9.02 0.45
C ARG A 38 3.53 -9.18 1.92
N LEU A 39 3.05 -8.28 2.79
CA LEU A 39 3.22 -8.41 4.23
C LEU A 39 2.53 -9.68 4.77
N ASP A 40 1.34 -10.01 4.24
CA ASP A 40 0.66 -11.25 4.59
C ASP A 40 1.40 -12.50 4.13
N ARG A 41 1.90 -12.50 2.89
CA ARG A 41 2.72 -13.60 2.35
C ARG A 41 4.05 -13.77 3.11
N ALA A 42 4.59 -12.67 3.65
CA ALA A 42 5.79 -12.67 4.48
C ALA A 42 5.52 -13.08 5.94
N GLY A 43 4.26 -13.28 6.34
CA GLY A 43 3.88 -13.60 7.72
C GLY A 43 3.95 -12.43 8.70
N ALA A 44 4.28 -11.22 8.24
CA ALA A 44 4.38 -10.02 9.06
C ALA A 44 3.00 -9.40 9.39
N LEU A 45 1.96 -9.79 8.67
CA LEU A 45 0.60 -9.32 8.85
C LEU A 45 -0.37 -10.47 8.58
N ARG A 46 -1.55 -10.45 9.20
CA ARG A 46 -2.66 -11.31 8.78
C ARG A 46 -3.74 -10.46 8.13
N LEU A 47 -3.87 -10.58 6.82
CA LEU A 47 -4.87 -9.87 6.02
C LEU A 47 -6.26 -10.44 6.31
N ARG A 48 -7.22 -9.57 6.60
CA ARG A 48 -8.65 -9.93 6.69
C ARG A 48 -9.53 -8.76 6.22
N PRO A 49 -10.79 -9.00 5.80
CA PRO A 49 -11.66 -7.96 5.26
C PRO A 49 -11.88 -6.77 6.21
N SER A 50 -11.90 -7.02 7.52
CA SER A 50 -12.10 -6.00 8.57
C SER A 50 -10.82 -5.27 9.01
N LEU A 51 -9.67 -5.61 8.43
CA LEU A 51 -8.40 -4.97 8.78
C LEU A 51 -8.40 -3.53 8.27
N THR A 52 -8.17 -2.56 9.16
CA THR A 52 -8.04 -1.12 8.85
C THR A 52 -6.58 -0.72 8.67
N THR A 53 -6.31 0.41 8.02
CA THR A 53 -4.97 1.02 7.91
C THR A 53 -4.32 1.25 9.28
N GLY A 54 -5.07 1.80 10.25
CA GLY A 54 -4.60 1.95 11.62
C GLY A 54 -4.30 0.62 12.34
N ALA A 55 -4.96 -0.48 11.97
CA ALA A 55 -4.62 -1.81 12.49
C ALA A 55 -3.37 -2.40 11.81
N VAL A 56 -3.11 -2.06 10.54
CA VAL A 56 -1.89 -2.43 9.82
C VAL A 56 -0.67 -1.78 10.45
N THR A 57 -0.72 -0.46 10.67
CA THR A 57 0.42 0.30 11.23
C THR A 57 0.76 -0.10 12.66
N ARG A 58 -0.22 -0.56 13.44
CA ARG A 58 0.01 -1.14 14.78
C ARG A 58 0.62 -2.54 14.73
N ALA A 59 0.33 -3.32 13.68
CA ALA A 59 0.80 -4.70 13.57
C ALA A 59 2.23 -4.79 13.03
N VAL A 60 2.65 -3.83 12.20
CA VAL A 60 3.98 -3.81 11.58
C VAL A 60 4.71 -2.54 12.02
N PRO A 61 5.73 -2.64 12.88
CA PRO A 61 6.47 -1.48 13.39
C PRO A 61 7.36 -0.89 12.30
N SER A 62 6.81 0.05 11.53
CA SER A 62 7.49 0.70 10.42
C SER A 62 7.01 2.16 10.28
N GLU A 63 7.92 3.11 10.49
CA GLU A 63 7.63 4.54 10.25
C GLU A 63 7.30 4.80 8.78
N THR A 64 7.95 4.07 7.87
CA THR A 64 7.65 4.13 6.44
C THR A 64 6.20 3.72 6.18
N LEU A 65 5.72 2.67 6.82
CA LEU A 65 4.34 2.20 6.69
C LEU A 65 3.33 3.19 7.26
N VAL A 66 3.65 3.83 8.40
CA VAL A 66 2.80 4.88 8.97
C VAL A 66 2.56 6.00 7.97
N ARG A 67 3.64 6.51 7.36
CA ARG A 67 3.54 7.58 6.34
C ARG A 67 2.72 7.14 5.13
N LEU A 68 3.00 5.96 4.57
CA LEU A 68 2.26 5.41 3.43
C LEU A 68 0.77 5.20 3.75
N ALA A 69 0.43 4.79 4.97
CA ALA A 69 -0.95 4.59 5.40
C ALA A 69 -1.70 5.91 5.56
N THR A 70 -1.05 6.94 6.11
CA THR A 70 -1.63 8.29 6.20
C THR A 70 -1.92 8.85 4.80
N ASP A 71 -0.95 8.81 3.89
CA ASP A 71 -1.13 9.30 2.52
C ASP A 71 -2.24 8.52 1.80
N PHE A 72 -2.27 7.20 1.97
CA PHE A 72 -3.33 6.36 1.41
C PHE A 72 -4.72 6.75 1.94
N ASP A 73 -4.88 6.95 3.25
CA ASP A 73 -6.17 7.27 3.84
C ASP A 73 -6.68 8.63 3.34
N GLU A 74 -5.81 9.65 3.29
CA GLU A 74 -6.18 10.96 2.77
C GLU A 74 -6.61 10.88 1.29
N ILE A 75 -5.92 10.08 0.47
CA ILE A 75 -6.26 9.91 -0.95
C ILE A 75 -7.52 9.06 -1.13
N ALA A 76 -7.64 7.94 -0.41
CA ALA A 76 -8.72 6.98 -0.59
C ALA A 76 -10.07 7.47 -0.06
N TYR A 77 -10.05 8.28 1.01
CA TYR A 77 -11.24 8.87 1.61
C TYR A 77 -11.53 10.31 1.13
N GLY A 78 -10.79 10.80 0.13
CA GLY A 78 -11.05 12.08 -0.52
C GLY A 78 -10.64 13.32 0.29
N GLY A 79 -9.75 13.15 1.28
CA GLY A 79 -9.14 14.26 2.02
C GLY A 79 -8.20 15.12 1.17
N ARG A 80 -7.54 14.53 0.16
CA ARG A 80 -6.75 15.27 -0.85
C ARG A 80 -6.62 14.50 -2.18
N PRO A 81 -6.39 15.18 -3.31
CA PRO A 81 -6.02 14.50 -4.55
C PRO A 81 -4.63 13.86 -4.45
N ALA A 82 -4.45 12.76 -5.19
CA ALA A 82 -3.14 12.13 -5.33
C ALA A 82 -2.24 12.96 -6.25
N ALA A 83 -0.98 13.09 -5.86
CA ALA A 83 0.07 13.75 -6.61
C ALA A 83 1.13 12.74 -7.09
N PRO A 84 1.95 13.08 -8.10
CA PRO A 84 3.02 12.19 -8.57
C PRO A 84 4.01 11.79 -7.46
N GLY A 85 4.21 12.68 -6.48
CA GLY A 85 5.02 12.40 -5.30
C GLY A 85 4.51 11.22 -4.47
N ASP A 86 3.19 11.03 -4.35
CA ASP A 86 2.58 9.93 -3.60
C ASP A 86 2.81 8.58 -4.27
N VAL A 87 2.78 8.57 -5.61
CA VAL A 87 3.06 7.39 -6.42
C VAL A 87 4.53 7.01 -6.28
N ALA A 88 5.44 7.99 -6.37
CA ALA A 88 6.87 7.78 -6.17
C ALA A 88 7.20 7.30 -4.74
N ALA A 89 6.56 7.90 -3.73
CA ALA A 89 6.68 7.48 -2.33
C ALA A 89 6.17 6.05 -2.13
N SER A 90 5.01 5.70 -2.69
CA SER A 90 4.47 4.34 -2.64
C SER A 90 5.42 3.33 -3.31
N ARG A 91 5.95 3.65 -4.49
CA ARG A 91 6.87 2.77 -5.23
C ARG A 91 8.16 2.49 -4.47
N THR A 92 8.70 3.48 -3.78
CA THR A 92 9.99 3.37 -3.07
C THR A 92 9.84 2.94 -1.61
N GLY A 93 8.71 3.24 -0.98
CA GLY A 93 8.44 2.96 0.43
C GLY A 93 8.12 1.50 0.70
N TRP A 94 7.34 0.83 -0.15
CA TRP A 94 6.95 -0.58 0.06
C TRP A 94 8.14 -1.56 0.16
N PRO A 95 9.18 -1.46 -0.68
CA PRO A 95 10.39 -2.26 -0.49
C PRO A 95 11.06 -2.07 0.87
N ARG A 96 11.04 -0.85 1.43
CA ARG A 96 11.59 -0.55 2.75
C ARG A 96 10.75 -1.16 3.87
N VAL A 97 9.43 -1.01 3.80
CA VAL A 97 8.49 -1.65 4.76
C VAL A 97 8.72 -3.16 4.82
N LEU A 98 8.86 -3.82 3.66
CA LEU A 98 9.11 -5.26 3.60
C LEU A 98 10.49 -5.66 4.15
N ALA A 99 11.51 -4.81 4.00
CA ALA A 99 12.82 -5.04 4.59
C ALA A 99 12.81 -4.83 6.11
N GLU A 100 12.08 -3.84 6.60
CA GLU A 100 11.87 -3.56 8.03
C GLU A 100 11.09 -4.68 8.70
N ALA A 101 10.03 -5.20 8.06
CA ALA A 101 9.18 -6.27 8.58
C ALA A 101 9.83 -7.66 8.62
N ARG A 102 10.99 -7.85 7.98
CA ARG A 102 11.77 -9.10 8.00
C ARG A 102 12.80 -9.16 9.13
N ARG A 103 12.99 -8.06 9.86
CA ARG A 103 13.94 -7.96 10.99
C ARG A 103 13.25 -8.34 12.28
#